data_AF-A0A383EZB6-F1
#
_entry.id   AF-A0A383EZB6-F1
#
_cell.length_a   1.000
_cell.length_b   1.000
_cell.length_c   1.000
_cell.angle_alpha   90.00
_cell.angle_beta   90.00
_cell.angle_gamma   90.00
#
_symmetry.space_group_name_H-M   'P 1'
#
loop_
_entity.id
_entity.type
_entity.pdbx_description
1 polymer ?
#
loop_
_entity_poly.entity_id
_entity_poly.type
_entity_poly.pdbx_seq_one_letter_code
_entity_poly.pdbx_strand_id
1 'polypeptide(L)'
;KEKKISSSEITKAFIDRSEKSKKLNTYITEDFASAIEKAKKFDENPNFDLKLPGIPMAVKDLFCTNGIKTTAGSKILNNFIPTYESTVTQNIWDEGGILLGKLNCDEFAMGSSNETSYFGNVQNPINENLVPGGSSGGSSSALAANLTPITIGTDTGGSIRQPASFTGTVGLKPTYGSCSRYGIVAFASSLDQAGPMSKNVKDCSLLLEVISSYDTKDSTSIEYKRDK
;
A
#
# COMPACT_ATOMS: atom_id res chain seq x y z
N LYS A 1 17.41 1.74 13.85
CA LYS A 1 18.89 1.72 13.83
C LYS A 1 19.50 2.36 15.06
N GLU A 2 19.27 3.65 15.35
CA GLU A 2 19.83 4.34 16.53
C GLU A 2 19.21 3.93 17.89
N LYS A 3 18.27 2.98 17.91
CA LYS A 3 17.56 2.48 19.11
C LYS A 3 16.86 3.57 19.95
N LYS A 4 16.44 4.67 19.31
CA LYS A 4 15.68 5.77 19.96
C LYS A 4 14.18 5.48 20.13
N ILE A 5 13.66 4.52 19.37
CA ILE A 5 12.26 4.09 19.37
C ILE A 5 12.20 2.66 18.81
N SER A 6 11.30 1.84 19.33
CA SER A 6 11.08 0.47 18.86
C SER A 6 10.10 0.38 17.68
N SER A 7 10.08 -0.75 16.99
CA SER A 7 9.10 -1.02 15.94
C SER A 7 7.68 -1.07 16.51
N SER A 8 7.49 -1.69 17.67
CA SER A 8 6.19 -1.75 18.34
C SER A 8 5.68 -0.38 18.78
N GLU A 9 6.55 0.52 19.25
CA GLU A 9 6.20 1.91 19.58
C GLU A 9 5.78 2.71 18.35
N ILE A 10 6.55 2.62 17.25
CA ILE A 10 6.20 3.29 15.98
C ILE A 10 4.86 2.74 15.45
N THR A 11 4.71 1.41 15.42
CA THR A 11 3.51 0.74 14.91
C THR A 11 2.28 1.15 15.70
N LYS A 12 2.37 1.14 17.04
CA LYS A 12 1.31 1.63 17.91
C LYS A 12 0.96 3.09 17.63
N ALA A 13 1.94 3.97 17.45
CA ALA A 13 1.68 5.38 17.17
C ALA A 13 0.90 5.60 15.84
N PHE A 14 1.15 4.78 14.81
CA PHE A 14 0.37 4.81 13.57
C PHE A 14 -1.03 4.23 13.73
N ILE A 15 -1.18 3.15 14.49
CA ILE A 15 -2.50 2.56 14.83
C ILE A 15 -3.35 3.57 15.59
N ASP A 16 -2.82 4.17 16.66
CA ASP A 16 -3.54 5.16 17.48
C ASP A 16 -4.02 6.36 16.64
N ARG A 17 -3.23 6.81 15.66
CA ARG A 17 -3.63 7.85 14.70
C ARG A 17 -4.74 7.38 13.76
N SER A 18 -4.63 6.14 13.26
CA SER A 18 -5.61 5.54 12.36
C SER A 18 -6.97 5.35 13.04
N GLU A 19 -6.98 4.91 14.29
CA GLU A 19 -8.19 4.77 15.10
C GLU A 19 -8.88 6.10 15.39
N LYS A 20 -8.12 7.19 15.57
CA LYS A 20 -8.67 8.55 15.73
C LYS A 20 -9.15 9.17 14.42
N SER A 21 -8.81 8.58 13.28
CA SER A 21 -9.04 9.14 11.94
C SER A 21 -10.05 8.35 11.11
N LYS A 22 -10.91 7.53 11.73
CA LYS A 22 -11.94 6.72 11.03
C LYS A 22 -12.82 7.52 10.07
N LYS A 23 -13.05 8.81 10.34
CA LYS A 23 -13.80 9.71 9.45
C LYS A 23 -13.22 9.82 8.04
N LEU A 24 -11.93 9.52 7.84
CA LEU A 24 -11.29 9.53 6.53
C LEU A 24 -11.59 8.28 5.70
N ASN A 25 -12.09 7.21 6.33
CA ASN A 25 -12.45 5.94 5.71
C ASN A 25 -11.35 5.30 4.85
N THR A 26 -10.08 5.41 5.28
CA THR A 26 -8.92 4.99 4.49
C THR A 26 -8.66 3.49 4.48
N TYR A 27 -9.13 2.74 5.49
CA TYR A 27 -8.90 1.29 5.62
C TYR A 27 -10.20 0.51 5.37
N ILE A 28 -10.14 -0.53 4.54
CA ILE A 28 -11.22 -1.53 4.37
C ILE A 28 -11.05 -2.69 5.35
N THR A 29 -9.80 -3.16 5.50
CA THR A 29 -9.42 -4.26 6.37
C THR A 29 -8.28 -3.80 7.25
N GLU A 30 -8.42 -3.93 8.57
CA GLU A 30 -7.38 -3.57 9.54
C GLU A 30 -6.68 -4.83 10.03
N ASP A 31 -5.35 -4.82 10.07
CA ASP A 31 -4.50 -5.91 10.58
C ASP A 31 -3.75 -5.48 11.86
N PHE A 32 -4.27 -4.48 12.59
CA PHE A 32 -3.57 -3.80 13.68
C PHE A 32 -3.09 -4.72 14.80
N ALA A 33 -3.87 -5.74 15.19
CA ALA A 33 -3.46 -6.69 16.21
C ALA A 33 -2.23 -7.51 15.76
N SER A 34 -2.29 -8.09 14.56
CA SER A 34 -1.16 -8.80 13.94
C SER A 34 0.03 -7.88 13.71
N ALA A 35 -0.19 -6.62 13.32
CA ALA A 35 0.86 -5.63 13.15
C ALA A 35 1.65 -5.41 14.44
N ILE A 36 0.97 -5.26 15.59
CA ILE A 36 1.62 -5.12 16.89
C ILE A 36 2.40 -6.38 17.28
N GLU A 37 1.84 -7.57 17.04
CA GLU A 37 2.54 -8.82 17.31
C GLU A 37 3.80 -8.98 16.47
N LYS A 38 3.73 -8.68 15.17
CA LYS A 38 4.88 -8.70 14.25
C LYS A 38 5.94 -7.66 14.67
N ALA A 39 5.51 -6.48 15.08
CA ALA A 39 6.43 -5.43 15.53
C ALA A 39 7.16 -5.81 16.83
N LYS A 40 6.46 -6.44 17.79
CA LYS A 40 7.09 -6.98 19.01
C LYS A 40 8.10 -8.09 18.68
N LYS A 41 7.73 -9.02 17.79
CA LYS A 41 8.65 -10.08 17.32
C LYS A 41 9.89 -9.50 16.63
N PHE A 42 9.73 -8.43 15.85
CA PHE A 42 10.87 -7.72 15.27
C PHE A 42 11.76 -7.09 16.36
N ASP A 43 11.17 -6.48 17.38
CA ASP A 43 11.92 -5.86 18.48
C ASP A 43 12.76 -6.87 19.28
N GLU A 44 12.30 -8.13 19.40
CA GLU A 44 13.03 -9.23 20.06
C GLU A 44 14.32 -9.62 19.33
N ASN A 45 14.30 -9.59 17.98
CA ASN A 45 15.45 -9.95 17.15
C ASN A 45 15.53 -9.06 15.89
N PRO A 46 15.95 -7.79 16.03
CA PRO A 46 15.87 -6.83 14.94
C PRO A 46 16.95 -7.09 13.89
N ASN A 47 16.54 -7.21 12.64
CA ASN A 47 17.44 -7.20 11.49
C ASN A 47 17.40 -5.81 10.82
N PHE A 48 18.45 -5.01 11.02
CA PHE A 48 18.55 -3.66 10.46
C PHE A 48 19.23 -3.60 9.08
N ASP A 49 19.63 -4.75 8.52
CA ASP A 49 20.23 -4.84 7.18
C ASP A 49 19.17 -4.88 6.08
N LEU A 50 17.92 -5.21 6.44
CA LEU A 50 16.76 -5.12 5.55
C LEU A 50 16.48 -3.66 5.14
N LYS A 51 15.77 -3.49 4.03
CA LYS A 51 15.38 -2.17 3.50
C LYS A 51 14.23 -1.54 4.26
N LEU A 52 13.29 -2.33 4.81
CA LEU A 52 12.14 -1.86 5.58
C LEU A 52 12.11 -2.46 7.00
N PRO A 53 13.18 -2.35 7.79
CA PRO A 53 13.35 -3.12 9.02
C PRO A 53 12.31 -2.72 10.08
N GLY A 54 11.26 -3.53 10.23
CA GLY A 54 10.18 -3.32 11.19
C GLY A 54 9.31 -2.09 10.88
N ILE A 55 9.22 -1.68 9.61
CA ILE A 55 8.47 -0.49 9.20
C ILE A 55 6.99 -0.82 9.00
N PRO A 56 6.06 -0.22 9.77
CA PRO A 56 4.63 -0.42 9.54
C PRO A 56 4.20 0.29 8.27
N MET A 57 3.36 -0.36 7.46
CA MET A 57 2.81 0.21 6.23
C MET A 57 1.47 -0.41 5.85
N ALA A 58 0.74 0.26 4.96
CA ALA A 58 -0.55 -0.22 4.46
C ALA A 58 -0.54 -0.32 2.92
N VAL A 59 -1.36 -1.21 2.38
CA VAL A 59 -1.33 -1.55 0.94
C VAL A 59 -2.73 -1.41 0.34
N LYS A 60 -2.86 -0.92 -0.89
CA LYS A 60 -4.17 -0.83 -1.59
C LYS A 60 -4.88 -2.19 -1.62
N ASP A 61 -6.20 -2.20 -1.55
CA ASP A 61 -6.98 -3.44 -1.46
C ASP A 61 -7.13 -4.24 -2.78
N LEU A 62 -6.24 -4.03 -3.74
CA LEU A 62 -6.09 -4.83 -4.95
C LEU A 62 -4.97 -5.88 -4.83
N PHE A 63 -4.04 -5.70 -3.89
CA PHE A 63 -2.96 -6.65 -3.65
C PHE A 63 -3.52 -7.83 -2.84
N CYS A 64 -3.47 -9.03 -3.41
CA CYS A 64 -3.77 -10.23 -2.65
C CYS A 64 -2.72 -10.43 -1.57
N THR A 65 -3.20 -10.55 -0.34
CA THR A 65 -2.40 -10.72 0.87
C THR A 65 -2.83 -12.02 1.54
N ASN A 66 -1.91 -12.96 1.73
CA ASN A 66 -2.27 -14.32 2.14
C ASN A 66 -2.94 -14.32 3.52
N GLY A 67 -4.15 -14.90 3.60
CA GLY A 67 -4.93 -14.93 4.84
C GLY A 67 -5.56 -13.60 5.25
N ILE A 68 -5.40 -12.52 4.46
CA ILE A 68 -5.96 -11.20 4.73
C ILE A 68 -6.96 -10.82 3.63
N LYS A 69 -8.18 -10.52 4.05
CA LYS A 69 -9.31 -10.16 3.17
C LYS A 69 -8.91 -9.11 2.13
N THR A 70 -9.18 -9.41 0.85
CA THR A 70 -8.88 -8.56 -0.31
C THR A 70 -10.15 -8.38 -1.14
N THR A 71 -10.66 -7.16 -1.25
CA THR A 71 -12.01 -6.91 -1.79
C THR A 71 -12.03 -6.10 -3.08
N ALA A 72 -10.90 -5.50 -3.48
CA ALA A 72 -10.85 -4.54 -4.59
C ALA A 72 -11.86 -3.39 -4.45
N GLY A 73 -12.24 -3.00 -3.21
CA GLY A 73 -13.27 -1.99 -2.97
C GLY A 73 -14.69 -2.42 -3.37
N SER A 74 -14.91 -3.72 -3.66
CA SER A 74 -16.15 -4.25 -4.22
C SER A 74 -16.94 -5.09 -3.23
N LYS A 75 -18.27 -5.08 -3.39
CA LYS A 75 -19.16 -6.06 -2.75
C LYS A 75 -18.90 -7.48 -3.23
N ILE A 76 -18.50 -7.66 -4.49
CA ILE A 76 -18.33 -8.97 -5.14
C ILE A 76 -17.27 -9.81 -4.42
N LEU A 77 -16.20 -9.18 -3.95
CA LEU A 77 -15.09 -9.83 -3.25
C LEU A 77 -15.11 -9.55 -1.73
N ASN A 78 -16.26 -9.15 -1.16
CA ASN A 78 -16.33 -8.68 0.23
C ASN A 78 -15.93 -9.72 1.29
N ASN A 79 -15.89 -11.00 0.94
CA ASN A 79 -15.53 -12.12 1.79
C ASN A 79 -14.37 -12.94 1.20
N PHE A 80 -13.70 -12.42 0.17
CA PHE A 80 -12.57 -13.10 -0.45
C PHE A 80 -11.32 -12.98 0.43
N ILE A 81 -10.81 -14.14 0.86
CA ILE A 81 -9.55 -14.26 1.59
C ILE A 81 -8.60 -15.05 0.69
N PRO A 82 -7.59 -14.39 0.08
CA PRO A 82 -6.63 -15.07 -0.78
C PRO A 82 -5.83 -16.14 0.00
N THR A 83 -5.57 -17.28 -0.65
CA THR A 83 -4.68 -18.33 -0.17
C THR A 83 -3.25 -18.19 -0.69
N TYR A 84 -2.94 -17.04 -1.29
CA TYR A 84 -1.67 -16.72 -1.92
C TYR A 84 -1.31 -15.26 -1.69
N GLU A 85 -0.02 -14.95 -1.83
CA GLU A 85 0.54 -13.60 -1.67
C GLU A 85 0.88 -13.02 -3.05
N SER A 86 0.63 -11.72 -3.25
CA SER A 86 1.13 -11.00 -4.42
C SER A 86 2.65 -10.88 -4.33
N THR A 87 3.35 -10.93 -5.46
CA THR A 87 4.82 -10.83 -5.45
C THR A 87 5.30 -9.51 -4.86
N VAL A 88 4.58 -8.41 -5.13
CA VAL A 88 4.90 -7.09 -4.60
C VAL A 88 4.83 -7.04 -3.07
N THR A 89 3.79 -7.62 -2.47
CA THR A 89 3.64 -7.64 -1.01
C THR A 89 4.60 -8.64 -0.36
N GLN A 90 4.87 -9.77 -1.00
CA GLN A 90 5.90 -10.71 -0.54
C GLN A 90 7.27 -10.03 -0.42
N ASN A 91 7.70 -9.29 -1.44
CA ASN A 91 8.98 -8.56 -1.40
C ASN A 91 9.05 -7.57 -0.22
N ILE A 92 7.93 -6.91 0.10
CA ILE A 92 7.86 -5.97 1.22
C ILE A 92 8.04 -6.70 2.55
N TRP A 93 7.36 -7.85 2.73
CA TRP A 93 7.45 -8.65 3.95
C TRP A 93 8.84 -9.25 4.12
N ASP A 94 9.46 -9.70 3.04
CA ASP A 94 10.84 -10.22 3.04
C ASP A 94 11.85 -9.13 3.45
N GLU A 95 11.57 -7.87 3.13
CA GLU A 95 12.37 -6.70 3.54
C GLU A 95 11.96 -6.12 4.90
N GLY A 96 11.15 -6.84 5.68
CA GLY A 96 10.83 -6.52 7.07
C GLY A 96 9.65 -5.57 7.28
N GLY A 97 8.91 -5.23 6.22
CA GLY A 97 7.70 -4.43 6.31
C GLY A 97 6.63 -5.12 7.17
N ILE A 98 5.77 -4.33 7.81
CA ILE A 98 4.69 -4.82 8.67
C ILE A 98 3.36 -4.28 8.18
N LEU A 99 2.44 -5.17 7.81
CA LEU A 99 1.12 -4.78 7.34
C LEU A 99 0.28 -4.18 8.47
N LEU A 100 -0.16 -2.93 8.30
CA LEU A 100 -1.19 -2.29 9.12
C LEU A 100 -2.60 -2.65 8.65
N GLY A 101 -2.78 -2.85 7.34
CA GLY A 101 -4.08 -3.16 6.76
C GLY A 101 -4.18 -2.84 5.27
N LYS A 102 -5.39 -3.04 4.74
CA LYS A 102 -5.75 -2.84 3.33
C LYS A 102 -6.46 -1.50 3.16
N LEU A 103 -5.95 -0.67 2.26
CA LEU A 103 -6.43 0.67 2.01
C LEU A 103 -7.53 0.69 0.95
N ASN A 104 -8.49 1.56 1.18
CA ASN A 104 -9.67 1.75 0.35
C ASN A 104 -9.29 2.26 -1.06
N CYS A 105 -10.11 1.91 -2.04
CA CYS A 105 -9.92 2.22 -3.45
C CYS A 105 -11.27 2.34 -4.16
N ASP A 106 -11.31 2.97 -5.33
CA ASP A 106 -12.46 2.80 -6.23
C ASP A 106 -12.66 1.31 -6.57
N GLU A 107 -13.91 0.90 -6.74
CA GLU A 107 -14.30 -0.48 -7.03
C GLU A 107 -13.57 -1.00 -8.28
N PHE A 108 -12.84 -2.11 -8.14
CA PHE A 108 -11.99 -2.70 -9.19
C PHE A 108 -11.00 -1.73 -9.85
N ALA A 109 -10.52 -0.74 -9.09
CA ALA A 109 -9.64 0.32 -9.58
C ALA A 109 -10.29 1.29 -10.59
N MET A 110 -11.61 1.21 -10.82
CA MET A 110 -12.34 1.99 -11.82
C MET A 110 -12.92 3.27 -11.20
N GLY A 111 -12.12 4.33 -11.24
CA GLY A 111 -12.53 5.64 -10.76
C GLY A 111 -11.34 6.54 -10.52
N SER A 112 -11.63 7.83 -10.32
CA SER A 112 -10.63 8.87 -10.08
C SER A 112 -10.98 9.78 -8.89
N SER A 113 -11.85 9.30 -8.00
CA SER A 113 -12.26 10.04 -6.79
C SER A 113 -12.37 9.20 -5.51
N ASN A 114 -12.30 7.87 -5.61
CA ASN A 114 -12.54 6.94 -4.51
C ASN A 114 -13.97 6.95 -3.94
N GLU A 115 -14.93 7.45 -4.70
CA GLU A 115 -16.35 7.50 -4.32
C GLU A 115 -17.14 6.27 -4.76
N THR A 116 -16.58 5.42 -5.63
CA THR A 116 -17.25 4.19 -6.09
C THR A 116 -17.04 3.01 -5.15
N SER A 117 -16.22 3.17 -4.11
CA SER A 117 -15.98 2.10 -3.14
C SER A 117 -17.29 1.65 -2.49
N TYR A 118 -17.54 0.35 -2.52
CA TYR A 118 -18.66 -0.26 -1.78
C TYR A 118 -18.57 -0.01 -0.27
N PHE A 119 -17.36 0.20 0.25
CA PHE A 119 -17.10 0.47 1.67
C PHE A 119 -17.23 1.96 2.03
N GLY A 120 -17.71 2.78 1.10
CA GLY A 120 -17.93 4.21 1.27
C GLY A 120 -16.75 5.07 0.86
N ASN A 121 -17.02 6.37 0.69
CA ASN A 121 -16.09 7.33 0.12
C ASN A 121 -14.91 7.60 1.07
N VAL A 122 -13.70 7.63 0.52
CA VAL A 122 -12.52 8.13 1.23
C VAL A 122 -12.56 9.66 1.24
N GLN A 123 -12.23 10.27 2.37
CA GLN A 123 -12.17 11.73 2.48
C GLN A 123 -10.74 12.23 2.25
N ASN A 124 -10.59 13.40 1.64
CA ASN A 124 -9.30 14.09 1.54
C ASN A 124 -8.98 14.78 2.87
N PRO A 125 -7.79 14.55 3.48
CA PRO A 125 -7.44 15.17 4.75
C PRO A 125 -7.04 16.65 4.63
N ILE A 126 -6.85 17.19 3.41
CA ILE A 126 -6.51 18.60 3.19
C ILE A 126 -7.69 19.51 3.52
N ASN A 127 -8.91 19.14 3.09
CA ASN A 127 -10.12 19.91 3.36
C ASN A 127 -11.37 19.03 3.22
N GLU A 128 -12.45 19.44 3.87
CA GLU A 128 -13.76 18.83 3.74
C GLU A 128 -14.30 18.98 2.31
N ASN A 129 -15.16 18.05 1.89
CA ASN A 129 -15.80 18.02 0.56
C ASN A 129 -14.83 17.96 -0.63
N LEU A 130 -13.58 17.55 -0.40
CA LEU A 130 -12.63 17.23 -1.44
C LEU A 130 -12.44 15.72 -1.55
N VAL A 131 -12.32 15.25 -2.79
CA VAL A 131 -11.93 13.87 -3.07
C VAL A 131 -10.42 13.70 -2.90
N PRO A 132 -9.93 12.56 -2.41
CA PRO A 132 -8.50 12.26 -2.34
C PRO A 132 -7.92 11.89 -3.72
N GLY A 133 -8.75 11.87 -4.77
CA GLY A 133 -8.42 11.28 -6.07
C GLY A 133 -8.66 9.78 -6.08
N GLY A 134 -8.36 9.13 -7.20
CA GLY A 134 -8.56 7.69 -7.36
C GLY A 134 -7.72 7.08 -8.49
N SER A 135 -7.60 5.77 -8.57
CA SER A 135 -8.27 4.80 -7.69
C SER A 135 -7.51 4.42 -6.41
N SER A 136 -6.30 4.94 -6.20
CA SER A 136 -5.54 4.73 -4.94
C SER A 136 -5.80 5.86 -3.92
N GLY A 137 -7.06 6.30 -3.79
CA GLY A 137 -7.45 7.41 -2.92
C GLY A 137 -7.17 7.12 -1.45
N GLY A 138 -7.52 5.92 -0.96
CA GLY A 138 -7.19 5.46 0.40
C GLY A 138 -5.68 5.50 0.69
N SER A 139 -4.84 5.09 -0.27
CA SER A 139 -3.38 5.18 -0.17
C SER A 139 -2.89 6.61 0.02
N SER A 140 -3.33 7.52 -0.85
CA SER A 140 -2.91 8.93 -0.81
C SER A 140 -3.45 9.70 0.42
N SER A 141 -4.69 9.41 0.84
CA SER A 141 -5.33 10.01 2.02
C SER A 141 -4.66 9.54 3.31
N ALA A 142 -4.40 8.23 3.45
CA ALA A 142 -3.70 7.68 4.61
C ALA A 142 -2.29 8.25 4.76
N LEU A 143 -1.56 8.46 3.65
CA LEU A 143 -0.27 9.13 3.68
C LEU A 143 -0.39 10.57 4.14
N ALA A 144 -1.22 11.38 3.48
CA ALA A 144 -1.39 12.79 3.81
C ALA A 144 -1.84 13.03 5.25
N ALA A 145 -2.67 12.13 5.80
CA ALA A 145 -3.13 12.16 7.19
C ALA A 145 -2.15 11.55 8.21
N ASN A 146 -0.94 11.15 7.81
CA ASN A 146 0.06 10.52 8.69
C ASN A 146 -0.39 9.20 9.33
N LEU A 147 -1.26 8.44 8.68
CA LEU A 147 -1.76 7.14 9.17
C LEU A 147 -0.82 5.98 8.85
N THR A 148 0.11 6.22 7.92
CA THR A 148 1.18 5.29 7.53
C THR A 148 2.35 6.10 6.95
N PRO A 149 3.61 5.64 7.08
CA PRO A 149 4.77 6.35 6.53
C PRO A 149 4.90 6.17 5.00
N ILE A 150 4.54 5.00 4.50
CA ILE A 150 4.61 4.60 3.09
C ILE A 150 3.40 3.72 2.73
N THR A 151 3.04 3.67 1.45
CA THR A 151 2.01 2.76 0.91
C THR A 151 2.36 2.31 -0.49
N ILE A 152 1.66 1.30 -0.99
CA ILE A 152 1.63 0.96 -2.41
C ILE A 152 0.23 1.15 -2.98
N GLY A 153 0.18 1.57 -4.25
CA GLY A 153 -1.03 1.69 -5.05
C GLY A 153 -0.89 0.99 -6.39
N THR A 154 -1.90 1.13 -7.24
CA THR A 154 -1.87 0.67 -8.64
C THR A 154 -2.23 1.84 -9.55
N ASP A 155 -1.56 1.96 -10.69
CA ASP A 155 -1.77 3.00 -11.69
C ASP A 155 -2.01 2.35 -13.05
N THR A 156 -3.23 2.55 -13.57
CA THR A 156 -3.64 2.09 -14.90
C THR A 156 -3.75 3.28 -15.86
N GLY A 157 -4.41 4.36 -15.41
CA GLY A 157 -4.61 5.59 -16.18
C GLY A 157 -4.26 6.87 -15.42
N GLY A 158 -3.48 6.78 -14.33
CA GLY A 158 -3.23 7.88 -13.40
C GLY A 158 -3.45 7.53 -11.94
N SER A 159 -3.86 6.29 -11.64
CA SER A 159 -4.42 5.91 -10.34
C SER A 159 -3.44 5.90 -9.16
N ILE A 160 -2.15 6.21 -9.36
CA ILE A 160 -1.20 6.56 -8.29
C ILE A 160 -0.87 8.05 -8.33
N ARG A 161 -0.56 8.57 -9.53
CA ARG A 161 -0.07 9.94 -9.72
C ARG A 161 -1.14 10.99 -9.41
N GLN A 162 -2.38 10.76 -9.83
CA GLN A 162 -3.48 11.69 -9.62
C GLN A 162 -3.86 11.81 -8.12
N PRO A 163 -4.05 10.70 -7.36
CA PRO A 163 -4.28 10.79 -5.92
C PRO A 163 -3.11 11.46 -5.20
N ALA A 164 -1.87 11.14 -5.59
CA ALA A 164 -0.69 11.78 -5.00
C ALA A 164 -0.69 13.30 -5.21
N SER A 165 -1.06 13.76 -6.41
CA SER A 165 -1.23 15.18 -6.71
C SER A 165 -2.34 15.83 -5.86
N PHE A 166 -3.45 15.13 -5.64
CA PHE A 166 -4.62 15.67 -4.95
C PHE A 166 -4.42 15.78 -3.44
N THR A 167 -3.55 14.96 -2.86
CA THR A 167 -3.25 14.97 -1.42
C THR A 167 -1.86 15.55 -1.08
N GLY A 168 -1.13 16.07 -2.06
CA GLY A 168 0.19 16.66 -1.85
C GLY A 168 1.24 15.65 -1.38
N THR A 169 1.18 14.42 -1.89
CA THR A 169 2.11 13.33 -1.58
C THR A 169 2.95 12.94 -2.80
N VAL A 170 3.91 12.04 -2.62
CA VAL A 170 4.73 11.51 -3.71
C VAL A 170 4.16 10.16 -4.14
N GLY A 171 3.88 10.01 -5.43
CA GLY A 171 3.45 8.74 -6.03
C GLY A 171 4.14 8.52 -7.37
N LEU A 172 4.70 7.33 -7.57
CA LEU A 172 5.43 6.97 -8.78
C LEU A 172 4.77 5.77 -9.46
N LYS A 173 4.47 5.90 -10.75
CA LYS A 173 4.19 4.74 -11.62
C LYS A 173 5.50 4.35 -12.31
N PRO A 174 6.08 3.17 -12.02
CA PRO A 174 7.29 2.74 -12.71
C PRO A 174 7.01 2.32 -14.16
N THR A 175 8.08 1.97 -14.87
CA THR A 175 7.98 1.34 -16.20
C THR A 175 7.15 0.06 -16.10
N TYR A 176 6.34 -0.20 -17.13
CA TYR A 176 5.55 -1.43 -17.22
C TYR A 176 6.48 -2.67 -17.15
N GLY A 177 6.06 -3.70 -16.41
CA GLY A 177 6.87 -4.90 -16.16
C GLY A 177 7.96 -4.76 -15.08
N SER A 178 8.18 -3.57 -14.48
CA SER A 178 9.18 -3.39 -13.41
C SER A 178 8.78 -4.02 -12.07
N CYS A 179 7.49 -4.01 -11.76
CA CYS A 179 6.90 -4.71 -10.63
C CYS A 179 6.05 -5.85 -11.21
N SER A 180 6.14 -7.04 -10.63
CA SER A 180 5.25 -8.14 -10.99
C SER A 180 3.79 -7.76 -10.75
N ARG A 181 2.92 -8.18 -11.67
CA ARG A 181 1.46 -8.05 -11.55
C ARG A 181 0.81 -9.31 -10.97
N TYR A 182 1.60 -10.36 -10.70
CA TYR A 182 1.11 -11.58 -10.08
C TYR A 182 0.49 -11.30 -8.71
N GLY A 183 -0.76 -11.73 -8.54
CA GLY A 183 -1.55 -11.55 -7.34
C GLY A 183 -2.11 -10.13 -7.12
N ILE A 184 -2.12 -9.29 -8.15
CA ILE A 184 -2.90 -8.06 -8.17
C ILE A 184 -4.22 -8.34 -8.89
N VAL A 185 -5.35 -7.93 -8.30
CA VAL A 185 -6.65 -7.95 -9.00
C VAL A 185 -6.56 -7.01 -10.19
N ALA A 186 -6.59 -7.59 -11.41
CA ALA A 186 -6.36 -6.85 -12.64
C ALA A 186 -7.55 -5.93 -13.00
N PHE A 187 -7.23 -4.80 -13.61
CA PHE A 187 -8.19 -3.92 -14.28
C PHE A 187 -7.93 -3.91 -15.80
N ALA A 188 -6.74 -3.47 -16.23
CA ALA A 188 -6.33 -3.50 -17.62
C ALA A 188 -4.88 -4.00 -17.74
N SER A 189 -4.72 -5.29 -18.03
CA SER A 189 -3.44 -6.01 -17.97
C SER A 189 -2.27 -5.39 -18.75
N SER A 190 -2.54 -4.68 -19.85
CA SER A 190 -1.51 -4.01 -20.67
C SER A 190 -1.09 -2.63 -20.14
N LEU A 191 -1.74 -2.15 -19.07
CA LEU A 191 -1.55 -0.81 -18.51
C LEU A 191 -1.24 -0.83 -17.01
N ASP A 192 -1.85 -1.77 -16.28
CA ASP A 192 -1.75 -1.87 -14.82
C ASP A 192 -0.29 -1.95 -14.36
N GLN A 193 0.06 -1.13 -13.38
CA GLN A 193 1.34 -1.24 -12.70
C GLN A 193 1.25 -0.88 -11.23
N ALA A 194 1.85 -1.72 -10.38
CA ALA A 194 2.06 -1.39 -8.97
C ALA A 194 3.11 -0.28 -8.83
N GLY A 195 2.93 0.59 -7.84
CA GLY A 195 3.89 1.66 -7.61
C GLY A 195 3.93 2.14 -6.16
N PRO A 196 5.07 2.70 -5.73
CA PRO A 196 5.24 3.22 -4.38
C PRO A 196 4.58 4.59 -4.22
N MET A 197 4.15 4.86 -3.00
CA MET A 197 3.67 6.17 -2.56
C MET A 197 4.23 6.49 -1.18
N SER A 198 4.63 7.73 -0.96
CA SER A 198 5.25 8.19 0.30
C SER A 198 5.09 9.70 0.48
N LYS A 199 5.71 10.25 1.53
CA LYS A 199 5.74 11.71 1.77
C LYS A 199 6.91 12.44 1.12
N ASN A 200 7.92 11.71 0.66
CA ASN A 200 9.12 12.29 0.08
C ASN A 200 9.73 11.36 -0.97
N VAL A 201 10.50 11.94 -1.90
CA VAL A 201 11.07 11.23 -3.03
C VAL A 201 12.01 10.11 -2.60
N LYS A 202 12.77 10.30 -1.52
CA LYS A 202 13.75 9.31 -1.02
C LYS A 202 13.05 8.01 -0.60
N ASP A 203 12.00 8.12 0.20
CA ASP A 203 11.23 6.95 0.66
C ASP A 203 10.47 6.30 -0.50
N CYS A 204 10.02 7.10 -1.48
CA CYS A 204 9.36 6.59 -2.69
C CYS A 204 10.34 5.73 -3.51
N SER A 205 11.58 6.22 -3.67
CA SER A 205 12.65 5.52 -4.37
C SER A 205 13.07 4.25 -3.64
N LEU A 206 13.24 4.30 -2.31
CA LEU A 206 13.57 3.12 -1.51
C LEU A 206 12.50 2.03 -1.66
N LEU A 207 11.22 2.41 -1.57
CA LEU A 207 10.13 1.45 -1.73
C LEU A 207 10.05 0.91 -3.17
N LEU A 208 10.37 1.73 -4.19
CA LEU A 208 10.48 1.24 -5.57
C LEU A 208 11.50 0.11 -5.68
N GLU A 209 12.66 0.22 -5.02
CA GLU A 209 13.67 -0.82 -5.04
C GLU A 209 13.20 -2.12 -4.38
N VAL A 210 12.34 -2.03 -3.36
CA VAL A 210 11.77 -3.20 -2.67
C VAL A 210 10.75 -3.90 -3.55
N ILE A 211 9.80 -3.16 -4.13
CA ILE A 211 8.65 -3.79 -4.81
C ILE A 211 8.96 -4.24 -6.25
N SER A 212 10.09 -3.81 -6.80
CA SER A 212 10.45 -4.12 -8.17
C SER A 212 11.35 -5.35 -8.23
N SER A 213 10.83 -6.42 -8.78
CA SER A 213 11.57 -7.66 -9.03
C SER A 213 11.09 -8.29 -10.32
N TYR A 214 11.99 -9.05 -10.96
CA TYR A 214 11.59 -10.01 -11.97
C TYR A 214 10.82 -11.16 -11.31
N ASP A 215 9.77 -11.64 -11.96
CA ASP A 215 8.94 -12.71 -11.45
C ASP A 215 8.54 -13.69 -12.55
N THR A 216 8.99 -14.94 -12.41
CA THR A 216 8.64 -16.04 -13.32
C THR A 216 7.15 -16.38 -13.36
N LYS A 217 6.35 -15.95 -12.36
CA LYS A 217 4.89 -16.14 -12.34
C LYS A 217 4.14 -15.11 -13.19
N ASP A 218 4.81 -14.06 -13.64
CA ASP A 218 4.26 -13.01 -14.50
C ASP A 218 5.06 -12.93 -15.81
N SER A 219 4.51 -13.49 -16.90
CA SER A 219 5.13 -13.48 -18.23
C SER A 219 5.37 -12.07 -18.81
N THR A 220 4.81 -11.02 -18.20
CA THR A 220 5.04 -9.62 -18.60
C THR A 220 6.06 -8.90 -17.72
N SER A 221 6.53 -9.55 -16.66
CA SER A 221 7.62 -9.06 -15.83
C SER A 221 8.90 -9.03 -16.66
N ILE A 222 9.66 -7.95 -16.54
CA ILE A 222 10.88 -7.74 -17.31
C ILE A 222 12.06 -7.69 -16.32
N GLU A 223 13.10 -8.45 -16.63
CA GLU A 223 14.36 -8.43 -15.88
C GLU A 223 15.14 -7.15 -16.19
N TYR A 224 14.77 -6.05 -15.53
CA TYR A 224 15.48 -4.79 -15.64
C TYR A 224 16.82 -4.87 -14.91
N LYS A 225 17.91 -4.66 -15.62
CA LYS A 225 19.19 -4.27 -15.01
C LYS A 225 19.06 -2.84 -14.52
N ARG A 226 18.93 -2.65 -13.21
CA ARG A 226 19.03 -1.31 -12.59
C ARG A 226 20.49 -1.06 -12.29
N ASP A 227 21.05 0.00 -12.86
CA ASP A 227 22.39 0.45 -12.50
C ASP A 227 22.38 0.79 -11.01
N LYS A 228 23.28 0.13 -10.25
CA LYS A 228 23.44 0.31 -8.80
C LYS A 228 24.25 1.56 -8.49
#